data_AF-A0A162QNL9-F1
#
_entry.id   AF-A0A162QNL9-F1
#
_cell.length_a   1.000
_cell.length_b   1.000
_cell.length_c   1.000
_cell.angle_alpha   90.00
_cell.angle_beta   90.00
_cell.angle_gamma   90.00
#
_symmetry.space_group_name_H-M   'P 1'
#
loop_
_entity.id
_entity.type
_entity.pdbx_description
1 polymer ?
#
loop_
_entity_poly.entity_id
_entity_poly.type
_entity_poly.pdbx_seq_one_letter_code
_entity_poly.pdbx_strand_id
1 'polypeptide(L)'
;MTSHLHWQSTTSTQSRLLSLPKEILLEIVSSVAIDSNALFPIALLELSQCCKYLYHLVHKDPWRQQTLWPRAFHHRFDTGAIYRRRLHQQMNWQYVLERRCRALNQCKTFAVNPSRIELLDAIDWEVIWDVITEHDQYNIPHLMDYQVHYAAGIAFQLGSYRDREIYPVVLPILSILVNYDFSITRFFTSENTAIVSNELSQFAYNFEADALI
;
A
#
# COMPACT_ATOMS: atom_id res chain seq x y z
N MET A 1 -43.29 -4.68 11.51
CA MET A 1 -43.22 -5.47 10.26
C MET A 1 -41.75 -5.50 9.82
N THR A 2 -40.99 -6.48 10.27
CA THR A 2 -39.57 -6.65 9.94
C THR A 2 -39.43 -7.93 9.14
N SER A 3 -39.13 -7.79 7.85
CA SER A 3 -38.89 -8.90 6.93
C SER A 3 -37.55 -9.57 7.27
N HIS A 4 -37.61 -10.57 8.14
CA HIS A 4 -36.52 -11.53 8.30
C HIS A 4 -36.42 -12.35 7.01
N LEU A 5 -35.51 -11.95 6.13
CA LEU A 5 -35.12 -12.74 4.97
C LEU A 5 -34.58 -14.09 5.45
N HIS A 6 -35.40 -15.13 5.29
CA HIS A 6 -35.11 -16.51 5.62
C HIS A 6 -34.09 -17.07 4.60
N TRP A 7 -32.81 -16.83 4.83
CA TRP A 7 -31.71 -17.37 4.01
C TRP A 7 -31.21 -18.73 4.53
N GLN A 8 -32.12 -19.65 4.85
CA GLN A 8 -31.74 -20.99 5.29
C GLN A 8 -31.88 -21.98 4.14
N SER A 9 -30.75 -22.30 3.51
CA SER A 9 -30.61 -23.46 2.64
C SER A 9 -30.67 -24.72 3.51
N THR A 10 -31.55 -25.64 3.11
CA THR A 10 -31.80 -26.94 3.73
C THR A 10 -30.69 -27.94 3.38
N THR A 11 -29.79 -28.23 4.33
CA THR A 11 -29.13 -29.55 4.57
C THR A 11 -28.15 -29.47 5.75
N SER A 12 -27.89 -30.63 6.37
CA SER A 12 -27.61 -30.86 7.79
C SER A 12 -26.14 -30.70 8.24
N THR A 13 -25.73 -29.47 8.53
CA THR A 13 -24.83 -29.10 9.63
C THR A 13 -24.92 -27.59 9.75
N GLN A 14 -25.68 -27.10 10.72
CA GLN A 14 -25.84 -25.66 10.91
C GLN A 14 -24.47 -25.08 11.28
N SER A 15 -23.91 -24.24 10.40
CA SER A 15 -22.60 -23.62 10.64
C SER A 15 -22.64 -22.84 11.95
N ARG A 16 -21.79 -23.23 12.91
CA ARG A 16 -21.69 -22.57 14.22
C ARG A 16 -21.37 -21.09 14.06
N LEU A 17 -20.53 -20.74 13.09
CA LEU A 17 -20.22 -19.35 12.77
C LEU A 17 -21.47 -18.59 12.32
N LEU A 18 -22.24 -19.14 11.38
CA LEU A 18 -23.44 -18.47 10.86
C LEU A 18 -24.62 -18.48 11.83
N SER A 19 -24.54 -19.21 12.94
CA SER A 19 -25.50 -19.16 14.04
C SER A 19 -25.27 -17.99 15.01
N LEU A 20 -24.13 -17.30 14.90
CA LEU A 20 -23.80 -16.17 15.75
C LEU A 20 -24.65 -14.94 15.41
N PRO A 21 -24.89 -14.04 16.39
CA PRO A 21 -25.48 -12.73 16.13
C PRO A 21 -24.68 -11.93 15.10
N LYS A 22 -25.35 -11.09 14.32
CA LYS A 22 -24.74 -10.28 13.26
C LYS A 22 -23.57 -9.47 13.81
N GLU A 23 -23.73 -8.87 14.98
CA GLU A 23 -22.75 -7.99 15.62
C GLU A 23 -21.44 -8.74 15.91
N ILE A 24 -21.54 -9.99 16.35
CA ILE A 24 -20.37 -10.85 16.59
C ILE A 24 -19.70 -11.22 15.27
N LEU A 25 -20.49 -11.50 14.22
CA LEU A 25 -19.95 -11.74 12.89
C LEU A 25 -19.22 -10.52 12.33
N LEU A 26 -19.74 -9.31 12.53
CA LEU A 26 -19.09 -8.06 12.11
C LEU A 26 -17.75 -7.85 12.82
N GLU A 27 -17.66 -8.17 14.11
CA GLU A 27 -16.38 -8.06 14.84
C GLU A 27 -15.38 -9.11 14.36
N ILE A 28 -15.79 -10.37 14.17
CA ILE A 28 -14.92 -11.41 13.60
C ILE A 28 -14.40 -10.99 12.22
N VAL A 29 -15.28 -10.49 11.35
CA VAL A 29 -14.91 -9.99 10.01
C VAL A 29 -13.92 -8.83 10.11
N SER A 30 -14.10 -7.92 11.07
CA SER A 30 -13.16 -6.82 11.32
C SER A 30 -11.80 -7.32 11.78
N SER A 31 -11.76 -8.29 12.69
CA SER A 31 -10.50 -8.87 13.17
C SER A 31 -9.75 -9.58 12.05
N VAL A 32 -10.44 -10.36 11.21
CA VAL A 32 -9.83 -11.04 10.05
C VAL A 32 -9.24 -10.04 9.04
N ALA A 33 -9.82 -8.85 8.91
CA ALA A 33 -9.27 -7.80 8.05
C ALA A 33 -7.93 -7.22 8.56
N ILE A 34 -7.62 -7.41 9.84
CA ILE A 34 -6.49 -6.81 10.55
C ILE A 34 -5.40 -7.85 10.82
N ASP A 35 -5.76 -9.10 11.06
CA ASP A 35 -4.88 -10.19 11.54
C ASP A 35 -3.72 -10.60 10.59
N SER A 36 -3.69 -10.09 9.37
CA SER A 36 -2.67 -10.43 8.38
C SER A 36 -1.59 -9.36 8.26
N ASN A 37 -0.33 -9.77 8.38
CA ASN A 37 0.85 -8.98 7.99
C ASN A 37 0.88 -8.63 6.49
N ALA A 38 -0.01 -9.20 5.69
CA ALA A 38 -0.13 -8.86 4.28
C ALA A 38 -0.67 -7.42 4.11
N LEU A 39 -0.09 -6.71 3.14
CA LEU A 39 -0.50 -5.37 2.76
C LEU A 39 -1.97 -5.30 2.29
N PHE A 40 -2.50 -6.38 1.71
CA PHE A 40 -3.92 -6.47 1.37
C PHE A 40 -4.58 -7.60 2.18
N PRO A 41 -5.80 -7.42 2.72
CA PRO A 41 -6.45 -8.41 3.59
C PRO A 41 -7.02 -9.59 2.76
N ILE A 42 -6.14 -10.47 2.27
CA ILE A 42 -6.54 -11.62 1.43
C ILE A 42 -7.44 -12.59 2.21
N ALA A 43 -7.15 -12.85 3.48
CA ALA A 43 -7.96 -13.72 4.35
C ALA A 43 -9.42 -13.24 4.47
N LEU A 44 -9.66 -11.92 4.43
CA LEU A 44 -11.01 -11.35 4.41
C LEU A 44 -11.75 -11.70 3.10
N LEU A 45 -11.05 -11.69 1.96
CA LEU A 45 -11.63 -12.09 0.68
C LEU A 45 -11.96 -13.58 0.67
N GLU A 46 -11.06 -14.41 1.18
CA GLU A 46 -11.28 -15.86 1.31
C GLU A 46 -12.49 -16.15 2.22
N LEU A 47 -12.58 -15.49 3.37
CA LEU A 47 -13.75 -15.58 4.26
C LEU A 47 -15.05 -15.19 3.55
N SER A 48 -15.00 -14.13 2.73
CA SER A 48 -16.18 -13.65 1.99
C SER A 48 -16.66 -14.66 0.94
N GLN A 49 -15.78 -15.54 0.45
CA GLN A 49 -16.12 -16.58 -0.54
C GLN A 49 -16.80 -17.79 0.09
N CYS A 50 -16.70 -17.99 1.42
CA CYS A 50 -17.25 -19.16 2.09
C CYS A 50 -18.79 -19.25 2.00
N CYS A 51 -19.50 -18.12 2.01
CA CYS A 51 -20.95 -18.12 1.81
C CYS A 51 -21.50 -16.75 1.38
N LYS A 52 -22.71 -16.76 0.80
CA LYS A 52 -23.41 -15.54 0.33
C LYS A 52 -23.63 -14.49 1.43
N TYR A 53 -23.85 -14.94 2.67
CA TYR A 53 -24.08 -14.03 3.79
C TYR A 53 -22.81 -13.25 4.16
N LEU A 54 -21.68 -13.94 4.30
CA LEU A 54 -20.38 -13.30 4.55
C LEU A 54 -19.96 -12.43 3.37
N TYR A 55 -20.19 -12.88 2.13
CA TYR A 55 -20.02 -12.05 0.95
C TYR A 55 -20.78 -10.73 1.05
N HIS A 56 -22.05 -10.79 1.45
CA HIS A 56 -22.85 -9.58 1.63
C HIS A 56 -22.28 -8.66 2.72
N LEU A 57 -21.88 -9.19 3.87
CA LEU A 57 -21.29 -8.39 4.96
C LEU A 57 -20.01 -7.65 4.50
N VAL A 58 -19.13 -8.34 3.77
CA VAL A 58 -17.85 -7.77 3.33
C VAL A 58 -18.00 -6.79 2.17
N HIS A 59 -18.90 -7.05 1.22
CA HIS A 59 -18.96 -6.33 -0.06
C HIS A 59 -20.17 -5.42 -0.27
N LYS A 60 -21.25 -5.61 0.50
CA LYS A 60 -22.55 -4.94 0.25
C LYS A 60 -23.13 -4.22 1.47
N ASP A 61 -22.90 -4.71 2.68
CA ASP A 61 -23.44 -4.10 3.89
C ASP A 61 -22.92 -2.67 4.09
N PRO A 62 -23.78 -1.66 4.36
CA PRO A 62 -23.37 -0.27 4.55
C PRO A 62 -22.32 -0.07 5.65
N TRP A 63 -22.34 -0.91 6.70
CA TRP A 63 -21.37 -0.87 7.80
C TRP A 63 -19.92 -0.94 7.32
N ARG A 64 -19.66 -1.65 6.22
CA ARG A 64 -18.30 -1.86 5.70
C ARG A 64 -17.57 -0.55 5.37
N GLN A 65 -18.31 0.47 4.93
CA GLN A 65 -17.75 1.75 4.50
C GLN A 65 -17.31 2.61 5.69
N GLN A 66 -18.01 2.48 6.82
CA GLN A 66 -17.78 3.29 8.02
C GLN A 66 -16.88 2.59 9.04
N THR A 67 -16.70 1.27 8.94
CA THR A 67 -15.97 0.51 9.96
C THR A 67 -14.93 -0.42 9.36
N LEU A 68 -15.32 -1.40 8.55
CA LEU A 68 -14.42 -2.46 8.07
C LEU A 68 -13.20 -1.91 7.30
N TRP A 69 -13.45 -1.20 6.21
CA TRP A 69 -12.39 -0.72 5.32
C TRP A 69 -11.57 0.43 5.92
N PRO A 70 -12.16 1.40 6.67
CA PRO A 70 -11.37 2.35 7.43
C PRO A 70 -10.42 1.67 8.44
N ARG A 71 -10.90 0.67 9.21
CA ARG A 71 -10.06 -0.08 10.16
C ARG A 71 -8.94 -0.84 9.44
N ALA A 72 -9.28 -1.54 8.36
CA ALA A 72 -8.30 -2.29 7.57
C ALA A 72 -7.21 -1.38 6.96
N PHE A 73 -7.59 -0.18 6.56
CA PHE A 73 -6.67 0.84 6.05
C PHE A 73 -5.77 1.39 7.15
N HIS A 74 -6.37 1.84 8.27
CA HIS A 74 -5.65 2.43 9.40
C HIS A 74 -4.62 1.47 10.03
N HIS A 75 -4.87 0.16 9.97
CA HIS A 75 -3.91 -0.83 10.43
C HIS A 75 -2.63 -0.92 9.58
N ARG A 76 -2.65 -0.41 8.34
CA ARG A 76 -1.59 -0.61 7.34
C ARG A 76 -0.93 0.67 6.88
N PHE A 77 -1.66 1.78 6.89
CA PHE A 77 -1.16 3.07 6.47
C PHE A 77 -1.42 4.10 7.55
N ASP A 78 -0.48 5.02 7.72
CA ASP A 78 -0.78 6.20 8.51
C ASP A 78 -1.90 7.00 7.83
N THR A 79 -2.83 7.44 8.67
CA THR A 79 -4.02 8.21 8.29
C THR A 79 -3.99 9.60 8.91
N GLY A 80 -3.00 9.93 9.75
CA GLY A 80 -2.95 11.19 10.48
C GLY A 80 -3.05 12.40 9.57
N ALA A 81 -2.33 12.39 8.44
CA ALA A 81 -2.42 13.44 7.43
C ALA A 81 -3.81 13.52 6.76
N ILE A 82 -4.44 12.38 6.45
CA ILE A 82 -5.80 12.31 5.86
C ILE A 82 -6.83 12.92 6.80
N TYR A 83 -6.77 12.59 8.10
CA TYR A 83 -7.67 13.12 9.11
C TYR A 83 -7.45 14.62 9.35
N ARG A 84 -6.19 15.06 9.47
CA ARG A 84 -5.84 16.49 9.63
C ARG A 84 -6.38 17.35 8.48
N ARG A 85 -6.28 16.84 7.25
CA ARG A 85 -6.79 17.50 6.03
C ARG A 85 -8.31 17.32 5.82
N ARG A 86 -9.00 16.59 6.70
CA ARG A 86 -10.44 16.26 6.62
C ARG A 86 -10.86 15.54 5.33
N LEU A 87 -9.95 14.79 4.72
CA LEU A 87 -10.20 14.07 3.46
C LEU A 87 -11.01 12.77 3.67
N HIS A 88 -11.18 12.33 4.92
CA HIS A 88 -11.84 11.07 5.28
C HIS A 88 -13.35 11.03 4.98
N GLN A 89 -14.03 12.17 4.92
CA GLN A 89 -15.51 12.24 4.95
C GLN A 89 -16.20 11.63 3.72
N GLN A 90 -15.53 11.62 2.57
CA GLN A 90 -16.07 11.09 1.31
C GLN A 90 -15.17 10.01 0.70
N MET A 91 -14.25 9.47 1.49
CA MET A 91 -13.27 8.52 1.00
C MET A 91 -13.86 7.11 0.90
N ASN A 92 -13.77 6.50 -0.28
CA ASN A 92 -14.01 5.07 -0.42
C ASN A 92 -12.75 4.30 0.00
N TRP A 93 -12.68 3.97 1.29
CA TRP A 93 -11.50 3.36 1.90
C TRP A 93 -11.06 2.04 1.25
N GLN A 94 -12.02 1.22 0.79
CA GLN A 94 -11.70 0.00 0.06
C GLN A 94 -10.93 0.32 -1.22
N TYR A 95 -11.46 1.24 -2.02
CA TYR A 95 -10.85 1.63 -3.29
C TYR A 95 -9.47 2.26 -3.10
N VAL A 96 -9.32 3.13 -2.10
CA VAL A 96 -8.01 3.75 -1.80
C VAL A 96 -7.00 2.70 -1.33
N LEU A 97 -7.41 1.76 -0.47
CA LEU A 97 -6.57 0.64 -0.05
C LEU A 97 -6.11 -0.20 -1.26
N GLU A 98 -7.04 -0.59 -2.13
CA GLU A 98 -6.76 -1.37 -3.33
C GLU A 98 -5.80 -0.65 -4.28
N ARG A 99 -5.98 0.66 -4.50
CA ARG A 99 -5.07 1.47 -5.33
C ARG A 99 -3.66 1.51 -4.77
N ARG A 100 -3.50 1.76 -3.47
CA ARG A 100 -2.18 1.79 -2.81
C ARG A 100 -1.48 0.46 -2.89
N CYS A 101 -2.19 -0.62 -2.56
CA CYS A 101 -1.63 -1.96 -2.63
C CYS A 101 -1.22 -2.32 -4.06
N ARG A 102 -2.00 -1.91 -5.06
CA ARG A 102 -1.67 -2.12 -6.46
C ARG A 102 -0.40 -1.35 -6.86
N ALA A 103 -0.33 -0.05 -6.58
CA ALA A 103 0.82 0.78 -6.92
C ALA A 103 2.11 0.22 -6.30
N LEU A 104 2.09 -0.14 -5.01
CA LEU A 104 3.22 -0.76 -4.33
C LEU A 104 3.60 -2.10 -4.96
N ASN A 105 2.62 -2.98 -5.23
CA ASN A 105 2.90 -4.25 -5.92
C ASN A 105 3.46 -4.07 -7.33
N GLN A 106 3.06 -3.02 -8.06
CA GLN A 106 3.62 -2.72 -9.38
C GLN A 106 5.10 -2.32 -9.29
N CYS A 107 5.47 -1.49 -8.30
CA CYS A 107 6.88 -1.20 -8.00
C CYS A 107 7.67 -2.49 -7.73
N LYS A 108 7.16 -3.36 -6.86
CA LYS A 108 7.79 -4.64 -6.55
C LYS A 108 7.88 -5.57 -7.77
N THR A 109 6.84 -5.60 -8.59
CA THR A 109 6.79 -6.42 -9.82
C THR A 109 7.85 -5.95 -10.82
N PHE A 110 8.00 -4.64 -11.00
CA PHE A 110 9.08 -4.08 -11.80
C PHE A 110 10.45 -4.41 -11.22
N ALA A 111 10.65 -4.26 -9.90
CA ALA A 111 11.94 -4.55 -9.27
C ALA A 111 12.40 -6.01 -9.45
N VAL A 112 11.46 -6.95 -9.51
CA VAL A 112 11.73 -8.37 -9.83
C VAL A 112 12.00 -8.59 -11.33
N ASN A 113 11.53 -7.69 -12.21
CA ASN A 113 11.64 -7.80 -13.67
C ASN A 113 12.17 -6.50 -14.31
N PRO A 114 13.38 -6.03 -13.95
CA PRO A 114 13.84 -4.69 -14.30
C PRO A 114 14.08 -4.48 -15.81
N SER A 115 14.22 -5.56 -16.58
CA SER A 115 14.34 -5.50 -18.05
C SER A 115 13.04 -5.07 -18.75
N ARG A 116 11.89 -5.17 -18.06
CA ARG A 116 10.57 -4.86 -18.59
C ARG A 116 10.16 -3.44 -18.25
N ILE A 117 10.78 -2.49 -18.94
CA ILE A 117 10.61 -1.04 -18.72
C ILE A 117 9.14 -0.61 -18.84
N GLU A 118 8.35 -1.28 -19.68
CA GLU A 118 6.92 -1.00 -19.85
C GLU A 118 6.10 -1.15 -18.56
N LEU A 119 6.62 -1.87 -17.56
CA LEU A 119 5.97 -2.01 -16.26
C LEU A 119 6.02 -0.70 -15.43
N LEU A 120 6.98 0.20 -15.71
CA LEU A 120 7.05 1.51 -15.06
C LEU A 120 5.87 2.40 -15.43
N ASP A 121 5.38 2.28 -16.67
CA ASP A 121 4.24 3.04 -17.19
C ASP A 121 2.92 2.61 -16.53
N ALA A 122 2.89 1.42 -15.91
CA ALA A 122 1.74 0.92 -15.18
C ALA A 122 1.68 1.43 -13.73
N ILE A 123 2.77 1.98 -13.19
CA ILE A 123 2.84 2.44 -11.79
C ILE A 123 2.08 3.75 -11.65
N ASP A 124 1.12 3.76 -10.73
CA ASP A 124 0.39 4.96 -10.33
C ASP A 124 1.24 5.81 -9.38
N TRP A 125 2.10 6.66 -9.96
CA TRP A 125 3.06 7.49 -9.21
C TRP A 125 2.39 8.53 -8.32
N GLU A 126 1.19 8.99 -8.65
CA GLU A 126 0.43 9.90 -7.79
C GLU A 126 0.02 9.21 -6.49
N VAL A 127 -0.41 7.94 -6.55
CA VAL A 127 -0.72 7.16 -5.35
C VAL A 127 0.52 6.90 -4.50
N ILE A 128 1.68 6.66 -5.12
CA ILE A 128 2.96 6.54 -4.40
C ILE A 128 3.30 7.84 -3.70
N TRP A 129 3.12 8.98 -4.38
CA TRP A 129 3.33 10.30 -3.79
C TRP A 129 2.40 10.57 -2.61
N ASP A 130 1.12 10.18 -2.69
CA ASP A 130 0.18 10.29 -1.57
C ASP A 130 0.68 9.51 -0.34
N VAL A 131 1.13 8.26 -0.52
CA VAL A 131 1.68 7.44 0.57
C VAL A 131 2.91 8.09 1.20
N ILE A 132 3.78 8.70 0.38
CA ILE A 132 4.99 9.39 0.84
C ILE A 132 4.65 10.69 1.58
N THR A 133 3.74 11.51 1.07
CA THR A 133 3.42 12.82 1.69
C THR A 133 2.58 12.72 2.96
N GLU A 134 1.99 11.56 3.21
CA GLU A 134 1.41 11.23 4.50
C GLU A 134 2.47 10.89 5.55
N HIS A 135 3.72 10.66 5.10
CA HIS A 135 5.01 10.68 5.80
C HIS A 135 4.99 10.31 7.29
N ASP A 136 5.02 9.01 7.60
CA ASP A 136 5.18 8.52 8.97
C ASP A 136 5.92 7.16 8.99
N GLN A 137 6.33 6.74 10.18
CA GLN A 137 7.06 5.51 10.49
C GLN A 137 6.39 4.24 9.95
N TYR A 138 5.08 4.25 9.73
CA TYR A 138 4.33 3.12 9.17
C TYR A 138 4.39 3.01 7.64
N ASN A 139 4.48 4.14 6.94
CA ASN A 139 4.43 4.13 5.47
C ASN A 139 5.81 3.83 4.86
N ILE A 140 6.90 4.28 5.50
CA ILE A 140 8.26 4.12 4.99
C ILE A 140 8.67 2.64 4.80
N PRO A 141 8.44 1.72 5.76
CA PRO A 141 8.75 0.31 5.57
C PRO A 141 8.09 -0.27 4.33
N HIS A 142 6.81 0.05 4.08
CA HIS A 142 6.11 -0.39 2.87
C HIS A 142 6.77 0.16 1.60
N LEU A 143 7.21 1.41 1.57
CA LEU A 143 7.88 1.98 0.40
C LEU A 143 9.21 1.26 0.10
N MET A 144 9.93 0.82 1.13
CA MET A 144 11.20 0.10 0.99
C MET A 144 11.00 -1.37 0.62
N ASP A 145 10.10 -2.08 1.31
CA ASP A 145 9.79 -3.49 1.06
C ASP A 145 9.24 -3.74 -0.35
N TYR A 146 8.57 -2.73 -0.91
CA TYR A 146 8.02 -2.76 -2.26
C TYR A 146 8.90 -2.07 -3.30
N GLN A 147 10.16 -1.76 -2.94
CA GLN A 147 11.20 -1.31 -3.86
C GLN A 147 10.83 -0.03 -4.63
N VAL A 148 10.10 0.88 -3.98
CA VAL A 148 9.65 2.13 -4.59
C VAL A 148 10.85 3.00 -4.98
N HIS A 149 11.86 3.09 -4.12
CA HIS A 149 13.10 3.83 -4.38
C HIS A 149 13.81 3.34 -5.65
N TYR A 150 13.86 2.02 -5.85
CA TYR A 150 14.48 1.42 -7.03
C TYR A 150 13.68 1.73 -8.30
N ALA A 151 12.36 1.50 -8.27
CA ALA A 151 11.50 1.79 -9.41
C ALA A 151 11.53 3.28 -9.79
N ALA A 152 11.47 4.18 -8.80
CA ALA A 152 11.55 5.62 -9.00
C ALA A 152 12.92 6.03 -9.57
N GLY A 153 14.00 5.42 -9.08
CA GLY A 153 15.36 5.70 -9.56
C GLY A 153 15.54 5.36 -11.02
N ILE A 154 15.06 4.18 -11.43
CA ILE A 154 15.09 3.77 -12.84
C ILE A 154 14.15 4.66 -13.69
N ALA A 155 12.95 4.96 -13.20
CA ALA A 155 12.02 5.86 -13.90
C ALA A 155 12.63 7.25 -14.12
N PHE A 156 13.38 7.79 -13.15
CA PHE A 156 14.12 9.04 -13.29
C PHE A 156 15.22 8.95 -14.35
N GLN A 157 16.07 7.90 -14.29
CA GLN A 157 17.14 7.72 -15.28
C GLN A 157 16.59 7.55 -16.70
N LEU A 158 15.52 6.78 -16.87
CA LEU A 158 14.89 6.55 -18.17
C LEU A 158 14.05 7.74 -18.64
N GLY A 159 13.47 8.52 -17.72
CA GLY A 159 12.74 9.76 -18.02
C GLY A 159 13.63 10.86 -18.60
N SER A 160 14.96 10.77 -18.41
CA SER A 160 15.92 11.60 -19.15
C SER A 160 15.90 11.32 -20.66
N TYR A 161 15.40 10.13 -21.07
CA TYR A 161 15.32 9.65 -22.45
C TYR A 161 13.88 9.56 -22.99
N ARG A 162 12.85 9.83 -22.18
CA ARG A 162 11.42 9.80 -22.55
C ARG A 162 10.76 11.16 -22.37
N ASP A 163 9.55 11.33 -22.91
CA ASP A 163 8.72 12.51 -22.66
C ASP A 163 8.49 12.66 -21.14
N ARG A 164 8.86 13.81 -20.58
CA ARG A 164 9.12 14.02 -19.15
C ARG A 164 7.87 14.05 -18.25
N GLU A 165 6.79 13.39 -18.63
CA GLU A 165 5.50 13.51 -17.95
C GLU A 165 5.52 13.00 -16.50
N ILE A 166 6.32 11.97 -16.21
CA ILE A 166 6.40 11.35 -14.88
C ILE A 166 7.42 12.07 -13.96
N TYR A 167 8.33 12.84 -14.53
CA TYR A 167 9.44 13.51 -13.83
C TYR A 167 9.01 14.41 -12.67
N PRO A 168 7.96 15.25 -12.81
CA PRO A 168 7.49 16.14 -11.75
C PRO A 168 7.05 15.41 -10.48
N VAL A 169 6.68 14.13 -10.57
CA VAL A 169 6.25 13.32 -9.42
C VAL A 169 7.42 12.47 -8.90
N VAL A 170 8.19 11.85 -9.78
CA VAL A 170 9.28 10.93 -9.38
C VAL A 170 10.47 11.64 -8.75
N LEU A 171 10.85 12.84 -9.21
CA LEU A 171 11.99 13.55 -8.60
C LEU A 171 11.73 13.96 -7.13
N PRO A 172 10.56 14.51 -6.78
CA PRO A 172 10.19 14.71 -5.36
C PRO A 172 10.20 13.43 -4.54
N ILE A 173 9.72 12.31 -5.10
CA ILE A 173 9.76 11.00 -4.43
C ILE A 173 11.20 10.64 -4.05
N LEU A 174 12.13 10.72 -5.00
CA LEU A 174 13.54 10.40 -4.75
C LEU A 174 14.18 11.35 -3.73
N SER A 175 13.85 12.63 -3.80
CA SER A 175 14.34 13.65 -2.85
C SER A 175 13.91 13.37 -1.41
N ILE A 176 12.75 12.73 -1.19
CA ILE A 176 12.30 12.34 0.15
C ILE A 176 12.95 11.03 0.57
N LEU A 177 12.96 10.03 -0.32
CA LEU A 177 13.43 8.69 0.00
C LEU A 177 14.94 8.62 0.28
N VAL A 178 15.75 9.56 -0.21
CA VAL A 178 17.19 9.62 0.08
C VAL A 178 17.49 9.77 1.57
N ASN A 179 16.56 10.30 2.37
CA ASN A 179 16.69 10.39 3.82
C ASN A 179 16.57 9.03 4.52
N TYR A 180 16.15 7.99 3.81
CA TYR A 180 15.92 6.64 4.31
C TYR A 180 16.80 5.58 3.66
N ASP A 181 17.20 5.81 2.40
CA ASP A 181 18.15 4.97 1.69
C ASP A 181 19.06 5.85 0.81
N PHE A 182 20.31 6.05 1.25
CA PHE A 182 21.27 6.85 0.51
C PHE A 182 21.77 6.14 -0.77
N SER A 183 21.53 4.82 -0.93
CA SER A 183 21.89 4.10 -2.17
C SER A 183 21.18 4.67 -3.40
N ILE A 184 20.07 5.40 -3.20
CA ILE A 184 19.34 6.15 -4.22
C ILE A 184 20.25 7.15 -4.96
N THR A 185 21.31 7.65 -4.31
CA THR A 185 22.24 8.61 -4.93
C THR A 185 22.89 8.10 -6.21
N ARG A 186 23.02 6.77 -6.38
CA ARG A 186 23.52 6.13 -7.61
C ARG A 186 22.68 6.46 -8.85
N PHE A 187 21.39 6.80 -8.67
CA PHE A 187 20.51 7.15 -9.79
C PHE A 187 20.73 8.57 -10.31
N PHE A 188 21.41 9.42 -9.53
CA PHE A 188 21.73 10.81 -9.90
C PHE A 188 23.13 10.97 -10.50
N THR A 189 23.99 9.96 -10.43
CA THR A 189 25.34 9.98 -11.03
C THR A 189 25.28 9.57 -12.50
N SER A 190 25.85 10.38 -13.40
CA SER A 190 26.10 9.97 -14.79
C SER A 190 27.50 9.34 -14.88
N GLU A 191 27.69 8.36 -15.77
CA GLU A 191 28.98 7.67 -15.98
C GLU A 191 30.16 8.62 -16.29
N ASN A 192 29.90 9.88 -16.66
CA ASN A 192 30.94 10.87 -17.01
C ASN A 192 30.99 12.11 -16.10
N THR A 193 30.13 12.20 -15.09
CA THR A 193 30.15 13.32 -14.15
C THR A 193 29.80 12.81 -12.75
N ALA A 194 30.83 12.50 -11.98
CA ALA A 194 30.69 12.34 -10.54
C ALA A 194 30.25 13.69 -9.95
N ILE A 195 28.94 13.86 -9.75
CA ILE A 195 28.36 15.03 -9.05
C ILE A 195 28.74 15.00 -7.56
N VAL A 196 29.02 13.80 -7.04
CA VAL A 196 29.43 13.52 -5.66
C VAL A 196 30.82 12.89 -5.71
N SER A 197 31.77 13.42 -4.93
CA SER A 197 33.13 12.88 -4.91
C SER A 197 33.16 11.48 -4.29
N ASN A 198 34.15 10.67 -4.68
CA ASN A 198 34.34 9.33 -4.11
C ASN A 198 34.46 9.35 -2.59
N GLU A 199 34.96 10.44 -1.99
CA GLU A 199 35.01 10.58 -0.53
C GLU A 199 33.62 10.70 0.09
N LEU A 200 32.73 11.52 -0.49
CA LEU A 200 31.35 11.69 0.00
C LEU A 200 30.53 10.40 -0.15
N SER A 201 30.76 9.64 -1.22
CA SER A 201 30.14 8.32 -1.38
C SER A 201 30.58 7.34 -0.28
N GLN A 202 31.85 7.34 0.12
CA GLN A 202 32.33 6.48 1.20
C GLN A 202 31.65 6.77 2.55
N PHE A 203 31.36 8.04 2.86
CA PHE A 203 30.62 8.40 4.07
C PHE A 203 29.17 7.91 4.08
N ALA A 204 28.54 7.85 2.91
CA ALA A 204 27.16 7.40 2.78
C ALA A 204 26.98 5.87 2.79
N TYR A 205 27.98 5.13 2.34
CA TYR A 205 27.93 3.66 2.30
C TYR A 205 28.52 3.00 3.56
N ASN A 206 29.05 3.78 4.51
CA ASN A 206 29.55 3.28 5.80
C ASN A 206 28.41 3.03 6.80
N PHE A 207 27.59 2.02 6.52
CA PHE A 207 26.54 1.53 7.42
C PHE A 207 27.09 1.05 8.78
N GLU A 208 28.37 0.68 8.85
CA GLU A 208 29.04 0.26 10.09
C GLU A 208 29.31 1.41 11.09
N ALA A 209 29.29 2.66 10.64
CA ALA A 209 29.49 3.81 11.52
C ALA A 209 28.24 4.17 12.35
N ASP A 210 27.04 3.85 11.84
CA ASP A 210 25.77 4.08 12.55
C ASP A 210 25.44 2.99 13.60
N ALA A 211 26.24 1.92 13.67
CA ALA A 211 26.09 0.88 14.70
C ALA A 211 26.73 1.25 16.06
N LEU A 212 27.32 2.44 16.19
CA LEU A 212 28.10 2.86 17.38
C LEU A 212 27.56 4.11 18.10
N ILE A 213 26.28 4.46 17.94
CA ILE A 213 25.60 5.50 18.75
C ILE A 213 24.39 4.94 19.47
#